data_AF-A0A392Q1I7-F1
#
_entry.id   AF-A0A392Q1I7-F1
#
_cell.length_a   1.000
_cell.length_b   1.000
_cell.length_c   1.000
_cell.angle_alpha   90.00
_cell.angle_beta   90.00
_cell.angle_gamma   90.00
#
_symmetry.space_group_name_H-M   'P 1'
#
loop_
_entity.id
_entity.type
_entity.pdbx_description
1 polymer ?
#
loop_
_entity_poly.entity_id
_entity_poly.type
_entity_poly.pdbx_seq_one_letter_code
_entity_poly.pdbx_strand_id
1 'polypeptide(L)' 'GVHPCDKRRSITEYQNMFPAIDFSLIEHDEDILWKPDIREENEEVAARGLKFLDW' A
#
# COMPACT_ATOMS: atom_id res chain seq x y z
N GLY A 1 -3.83 -9.76 -1.51
CA GLY A 1 -4.56 -10.64 -0.59
C GLY A 1 -4.24 -12.10 -0.86
N VAL A 2 -4.88 -13.02 -0.13
CA VAL A 2 -4.70 -14.49 -0.20
C VAL A 2 -3.35 -14.98 0.34
N HIS A 3 -2.25 -14.36 -0.08
CA HIS A 3 -0.92 -14.68 0.40
C HIS A 3 -0.44 -13.62 1.39
N PRO A 4 -0.10 -13.99 2.64
CA PRO A 4 0.41 -13.06 3.64
C PRO A 4 1.68 -12.31 3.21
N CYS A 5 2.49 -12.89 2.33
CA CYS A 5 3.69 -12.24 1.78
C CYS A 5 3.37 -11.06 0.84
N ASP A 6 2.13 -10.95 0.36
CA ASP A 6 1.69 -9.83 -0.47
C ASP A 6 1.26 -8.62 0.40
N LYS A 7 1.16 -8.77 1.73
CA LYS A 7 0.82 -7.67 2.64
C LYS A 7 2.03 -6.79 2.85
N ARG A 8 1.91 -5.49 2.62
CA ARG A 8 2.97 -4.52 2.96
C ARG A 8 3.09 -4.38 4.48
N ARG A 9 4.33 -4.13 4.94
CA ARG A 9 4.60 -3.75 6.33
C ARG A 9 4.05 -2.35 6.63
N SER A 10 3.92 -2.03 7.91
CA SER A 10 3.43 -0.71 8.29
C SER A 10 4.45 0.39 7.97
N ILE A 11 3.98 1.63 7.84
CA ILE A 11 4.86 2.78 7.66
C ILE A 11 5.82 2.89 8.84
N THR A 12 5.35 2.67 10.05
CA THR A 12 6.17 2.71 11.27
C THR A 12 7.36 1.74 11.20
N GLU A 13 7.15 0.53 10.67
CA GLU A 13 8.26 -0.40 10.43
C GLU A 13 9.23 0.13 9.37
N TYR A 14 8.71 0.66 8.26
CA TYR A 14 9.54 1.19 7.18
C TYR A 14 10.30 2.47 7.54
N GLN A 15 9.73 3.37 8.32
CA GLN A 15 10.41 4.57 8.81
C GLN A 15 11.65 4.22 9.62
N ASN A 16 11.56 3.20 10.48
CA ASN A 16 12.71 2.72 11.25
C ASN A 16 13.79 2.11 10.34
N MET A 17 13.40 1.41 9.28
CA MET A 17 14.32 0.80 8.31
C MET A 17 14.93 1.82 7.33
N PHE A 18 14.18 2.88 6.99
CA PHE A 18 14.49 3.86 5.95
C PHE A 18 14.26 5.30 6.46
N PRO A 19 15.04 5.78 7.44
CA PRO A 19 14.80 7.07 8.10
C PRO A 19 14.99 8.29 7.20
N ALA A 20 15.59 8.12 6.02
CA ALA A 20 15.80 9.20 5.05
C ALA A 20 14.65 9.36 4.03
N ILE A 21 13.66 8.46 4.04
CA ILE A 21 12.52 8.53 3.13
C ILE A 21 11.39 9.29 3.81
N ASP A 22 10.80 10.25 3.08
CA ASP A 22 9.61 10.94 3.53
C ASP A 22 8.36 10.12 3.20
N PHE A 23 7.58 9.81 4.23
CA PHE A 23 6.31 9.09 4.13
C PHE A 23 5.10 10.02 4.34
N SER A 24 5.30 11.34 4.37
CA SER A 24 4.27 12.35 4.67
C SER A 24 3.03 12.30 3.77
N LEU A 25 3.18 11.81 2.53
CA LEU A 25 2.09 11.69 1.56
C LEU A 25 1.25 10.42 1.72
N ILE A 26 1.59 9.52 2.65
CA ILE A 26 0.81 8.30 2.89
C ILE A 26 -0.13 8.52 4.07
N GLU A 27 -1.43 8.27 3.86
CA GLU A 27 -2.48 8.55 4.84
C GLU A 27 -2.65 7.48 5.91
N HIS A 28 -2.29 6.22 5.63
CA HIS A 28 -2.57 5.07 6.49
C HIS A 28 -1.29 4.30 6.82
N ASP A 29 -1.05 4.03 8.11
CA ASP A 29 0.11 3.26 8.60
C ASP A 29 0.07 1.80 8.13
N GLU A 30 -1.10 1.16 8.14
CA GLU A 30 -1.31 -0.24 7.73
C GLU A 30 -1.72 -0.39 6.26
N ASP A 31 -1.52 -1.59 5.69
CA ASP A 31 -1.97 -1.93 4.34
C ASP A 31 -3.49 -2.16 4.27
N ILE A 32 -4.26 -1.07 4.22
CA ILE A 32 -5.74 -1.12 4.22
C ILE A 32 -6.35 -1.74 2.95
N LEU A 33 -5.58 -1.83 1.86
CA LEU A 33 -6.03 -2.41 0.59
C LEU A 33 -5.86 -3.92 0.56
N TRP A 34 -4.95 -4.45 1.39
CA TRP A 34 -4.76 -5.88 1.50
C TRP A 34 -5.85 -6.52 2.36
N LYS A 35 -6.57 -7.47 1.77
CA LYS A 35 -7.57 -8.31 2.46
C LYS A 35 -7.05 -9.75 2.54
N PRO A 36 -7.27 -10.48 3.65
CA PRO A 36 -6.74 -11.83 3.83
C PRO A 36 -7.31 -12.81 2.82
N ASP A 37 -8.62 -12.78 2.58
CA ASP A 37 -9.30 -13.79 1.77
C ASP A 37 -9.52 -13.38 0.31
N ILE A 38 -9.34 -12.10 0.00
CA ILE A 38 -9.70 -11.52 -1.30
C ILE A 38 -8.47 -10.83 -1.90
N ARG A 39 -8.17 -11.15 -3.16
CA ARG A 39 -7.19 -10.41 -3.96
C ARG A 39 -7.89 -9.23 -4.63
N GLU A 40 -7.24 -8.06 -4.58
CA GLU A 40 -7.70 -6.85 -5.27
C GLU A 40 -7.83 -7.12 -6.77
N GLU A 41 -8.88 -6.58 -7.39
CA GLU A 41 -9.11 -6.73 -8.83
C GLU A 41 -8.15 -5.85 -9.63
N ASN A 42 -7.82 -6.26 -10.86
CA ASN A 42 -6.93 -5.49 -11.72
C ASN A 42 -7.51 -4.12 -12.06
N GLU A 43 -8.84 -4.04 -12.13
CA GLU A 43 -9.63 -2.84 -12.38
C GLU A 43 -9.47 -1.82 -11.24
N GLU A 44 -9.48 -2.28 -9.98
CA GLU A 44 -9.26 -1.42 -8.80
C GLU A 44 -7.83 -0.85 -8.80
N VAL A 45 -6.84 -1.70 -9.13
CA VAL A 45 -5.44 -1.29 -9.28
C VAL A 45 -5.28 -0.26 -10.41
N ALA A 46 -5.87 -0.53 -11.58
CA ALA A 46 -5.79 0.34 -12.74
C ALA A 46 -6.45 1.70 -12.46
N ALA A 47 -7.62 1.72 -11.81
CA ALA A 47 -8.30 2.96 -11.44
C ALA A 47 -7.45 3.84 -10.51
N ARG A 48 -6.73 3.22 -9.55
CA ARG A 48 -5.79 3.95 -8.68
C ARG A 48 -4.54 4.40 -9.43
N GLY A 49 -4.05 3.59 -10.37
CA GLY A 49 -2.95 3.96 -11.25
C GLY A 49 -3.26 5.20 -12.10
N LEU A 50 -4.49 5.29 -12.65
CA LEU A 50 -4.93 6.48 -13.40
C LEU A 50 -4.96 7.73 -12.50
N LYS A 51 -5.52 7.62 -11.30
CA LYS A 51 -5.52 8.74 -10.33
C LYS A 51 -4.11 9.23 -9.98
N PHE A 52 -3.13 8.32 -9.92
CA PHE A 52 -1.74 8.67 -9.68
C PHE A 52 -1.08 9.37 -10.88
N LEU A 53 -1.48 9.05 -12.11
CA LEU A 53 -0.98 9.73 -13.31
C LEU A 53 -1.58 11.14 -13.49
N ASP A 54 -2.77 11.37 -12.95
CA ASP A 54 -3.45 12.67 -12.95
C ASP A 54 -3.03 13.59 -11.80
N TRP A 55 -2.10 13.13 -10.94
CA TRP A 55 -1.61 13.85 -9.74
C TRP A 55 -0.43 14.78 -10.06
#